data_AF-A0A2M8F8C3-F1
#
_entry.id   AF-A0A2M8F8C3-F1
#
_cell.length_a   1.000
_cell.length_b   1.000
_cell.length_c   1.000
_cell.angle_alpha   90.00
_cell.angle_beta   90.00
_cell.angle_gamma   90.00
#
_symmetry.space_group_name_H-M   'P 1'
#
loop_
_entity.id
_entity.type
_entity.pdbx_description
1 polymer ?
#
loop_
_entity_poly.entity_id
_entity_poly.type
_entity_poly.pdbx_seq_one_letter_code
_entity_poly.pdbx_strand_id
1 'polypeptide(L)' 'GYVGSTGWSTGPHVHYEMVKNGVKVNPLTVELPAGDPIKDEWRSSFEEQKKKYIDFFGDR' A
#
# COMPACT_ATOMS: atom_id res chain seq x y z
N GLY A 1 -0.41 -4.50 -9.35
CA GLY A 1 0.14 -5.27 -10.50
C GLY A 1 0.51 -6.67 -10.05
N TYR A 2 0.76 -7.58 -10.98
CA TYR A 2 1.21 -8.95 -10.69
C TYR A 2 2.73 -9.07 -10.88
N VAL A 3 3.36 -9.98 -10.13
CA VAL A 3 4.79 -10.30 -10.29
C VAL A 3 5.03 -10.91 -11.67
N GLY A 4 6.16 -10.59 -12.29
CA GLY A 4 6.56 -11.13 -13.58
C GLY A 4 8.08 -11.16 -13.73
N SER A 5 8.55 -11.45 -14.94
CA SER A 5 9.99 -11.49 -15.28
C SER A 5 10.29 -10.89 -16.65
N THR A 6 9.51 -9.87 -17.05
CA THR A 6 9.71 -9.16 -18.32
C THR A 6 10.95 -8.26 -18.27
N GLY A 7 11.63 -8.08 -19.41
CA GLY A 7 12.81 -7.22 -19.52
C GLY A 7 14.10 -7.91 -19.06
N TRP A 8 15.06 -7.13 -18.54
CA TRP A 8 16.29 -7.68 -17.98
C TRP A 8 16.03 -8.21 -16.59
N SER A 9 15.69 -9.50 -16.51
CA SER A 9 15.40 -10.19 -15.27
C SER A 9 15.99 -11.59 -15.29
N THR A 10 16.53 -12.04 -14.16
CA THR A 10 17.02 -13.42 -13.98
C THR A 10 15.92 -14.39 -13.51
N GLY A 11 14.79 -13.87 -13.03
CA GLY A 11 13.66 -14.66 -12.56
C GLY A 11 12.53 -13.78 -12.00
N PRO A 12 11.37 -14.34 -11.62
CA PRO A 12 10.21 -13.55 -11.23
C PRO A 12 10.42 -12.75 -9.93
N HIS A 13 10.35 -11.42 -10.01
CA HIS A 13 10.43 -10.52 -8.86
C HIS A 13 9.83 -9.14 -9.18
N VAL A 14 9.74 -8.26 -8.18
CA VAL A 14 9.36 -6.85 -8.36
C VAL A 14 10.60 -5.97 -8.23
N HIS A 15 10.87 -5.16 -9.26
CA HIS A 15 11.84 -4.08 -9.16
C HIS A 15 11.12 -2.84 -8.61
N TYR A 16 11.39 -2.48 -7.36
CA TYR A 16 10.84 -1.29 -6.71
C TYR A 16 11.93 -0.25 -6.50
N GLU A 17 11.69 0.98 -6.97
CA GLU A 17 12.59 2.11 -6.79
C GLU A 17 11.83 3.37 -6.35
N MET A 18 12.52 4.24 -5.63
CA MET A 18 12.02 5.55 -5.22
C MET A 18 12.91 6.64 -5.79
N VAL A 19 12.27 7.69 -6.33
CA VAL A 19 12.96 8.85 -6.89
C VAL A 19 12.45 10.10 -6.17
N LYS A 20 13.36 10.85 -5.54
CA LYS A 20 13.07 12.14 -4.88
C LYS A 20 13.87 13.23 -5.57
N ASN A 21 13.19 14.22 -6.12
CA ASN A 21 13.80 15.34 -6.85
C ASN A 21 14.76 14.88 -7.98
N GLY A 22 14.38 13.83 -8.70
CA GLY A 22 15.19 13.26 -9.80
C GLY A 22 16.33 12.33 -9.36
N VAL A 23 16.54 12.12 -8.06
CA VAL A 23 17.60 11.26 -7.53
C VAL A 23 17.01 9.97 -6.97
N LYS A 24 17.60 8.82 -7.33
CA LYS A 24 17.26 7.52 -6.75
C LYS A 24 17.66 7.49 -5.27
N VAL A 25 16.75 7.11 -4.40
CA VAL A 25 16.96 7.03 -2.95
C VAL A 25 16.72 5.62 -2.45
N ASN A 26 17.39 5.22 -1.36
CA ASN A 26 17.16 3.92 -0.74
C ASN A 26 15.76 3.91 -0.09
N PRO A 27 14.80 3.10 -0.58
CA PRO A 27 13.43 3.12 -0.07
C PRO A 27 13.30 2.76 1.42
N LEU A 28 14.25 2.00 1.96
CA LEU A 28 14.22 1.55 3.35
C LEU A 28 14.64 2.62 4.36
N THR A 29 15.24 3.72 3.89
CA THR A 29 15.75 4.79 4.76
C THR A 29 14.99 6.10 4.61
N VAL A 30 13.99 6.16 3.73
CA VAL A 30 13.18 7.36 3.54
C VAL A 30 12.12 7.42 4.62
N GLU A 31 12.06 8.54 5.34
CA GLU A 31 10.92 8.84 6.20
C GLU A 31 9.69 9.10 5.32
N LEU A 32 8.76 8.15 5.34
CA LEU A 32 7.47 8.29 4.67
C LEU A 32 6.50 8.95 5.64
N PRO A 33 5.77 10.00 5.21
CA PRO A 33 4.70 10.54 6.03
C PRO A 33 3.63 9.46 6.19
N ALA A 34 3.48 8.94 7.40
CA ALA A 34 2.28 8.19 7.75
C ALA A 34 1.10 9.15 7.77
N GLY A 35 -0.06 8.73 7.26
CA GLY A 35 -1.29 9.45 7.54
C GLY A 35 -1.63 9.35 9.02
N ASP A 36 -2.26 10.39 9.56
CA ASP A 36 -2.79 10.33 10.92
C ASP A 36 -3.80 9.19 11.04
N PRO A 37 -3.79 8.43 12.14
CA PRO A 37 -4.84 7.45 12.39
C PRO A 37 -6.20 8.14 12.50
N ILE A 38 -7.28 7.40 12.22
CA ILE A 38 -8.62 7.91 12.50
C ILE A 38 -8.72 8.25 14.00
N LYS A 39 -9.35 9.38 14.31
CA LYS A 39 -9.62 9.77 15.70
C LYS A 39 -10.48 8.69 16.38
N ASP A 40 -10.23 8.43 17.65
CA ASP A 40 -10.92 7.36 18.39
C ASP A 40 -12.46 7.51 18.40
N GLU A 41 -12.96 8.74 18.37
CA GLU A 41 -14.39 9.07 18.24
C GLU A 41 -15.05 8.43 17.01
N TRP A 42 -14.29 8.28 15.92
CA TRP A 42 -14.78 7.76 14.64
C TRP A 42 -14.59 6.26 14.50
N ARG A 43 -13.92 5.62 15.46
CA ARG A 43 -13.51 4.22 15.37
C ARG A 43 -14.70 3.28 15.30
N SER A 44 -15.72 3.50 16.12
CA SER A 44 -16.94 2.69 16.12
C SER A 44 -17.69 2.78 14.79
N SER A 45 -17.89 4.00 14.28
CA SER A 45 -18.55 4.22 12.99
C SER A 45 -17.74 3.66 11.82
N PHE A 46 -16.41 3.78 11.86
CA PHE A 46 -15.53 3.17 10.86
C PHE A 46 -15.66 1.64 10.85
N GLU A 47 -15.65 0.99 12.01
CA GLU A 47 -15.78 -0.47 12.12
C GLU A 47 -17.14 -0.97 11.61
N GLU A 48 -18.22 -0.24 11.89
CA GLU A 48 -19.55 -0.56 11.36
C GLU A 48 -19.60 -0.45 9.83
N GLN A 49 -19.11 0.67 9.27
CA GLN A 49 -19.06 0.84 7.82
C GLN A 49 -18.15 -0.23 7.19
N LYS A 50 -16.97 -0.48 7.75
CA LYS A 50 -16.04 -1.51 7.29
C LYS A 50 -16.74 -2.86 7.22
N LYS A 51 -17.46 -3.26 8.28
CA LYS A 51 -18.22 -4.51 8.30
C LYS A 51 -19.27 -4.56 7.19
N LYS A 52 -20.09 -3.52 7.04
CA LYS A 52 -21.11 -3.44 5.98
C LYS A 52 -20.51 -3.61 4.58
N TYR A 53 -19.37 -2.98 4.33
CA TYR A 53 -18.67 -3.09 3.05
C TYR A 53 -18.07 -4.49 2.85
N ILE A 54 -17.43 -5.06 3.87
CA ILE A 54 -16.90 -6.42 3.82
C ILE A 54 -18.03 -7.43 3.57
N ASP A 55 -19.15 -7.34 4.29
CA ASP A 55 -20.28 -8.27 4.12
C ASP A 55 -20.91 -8.13 2.71
N PHE A 56 -20.91 -6.91 2.14
CA PHE A 56 -21.46 -6.68 0.79
C PHE A 56 -20.53 -7.15 -0.34
N PHE A 57 -19.20 -7.10 -0.15
CA PHE A 57 -18.20 -7.41 -1.18
C PHE A 57 -17.48 -8.75 -0.97
N GLY A 58 -17.49 -9.31 0.24
CA GLY A 58 -16.72 -10.49 0.63
C GLY A 58 -17.28 -11.82 0.13
N ASP A 59 -18.55 -11.84 -0.29
CA ASP A 59 -19.20 -13.01 -0.89
C ASP A 59 -19.07 -13.06 -2.43
N ARG A 60 -18.21 -12.23 -3.04
CA ARG A 60 -17.89 -12.28 -4.48
C ARG A 60 -16.47 -12.75 -4.74
#